data_AF-A0A067P6H6-F1
#
_entry.id   AF-A0A067P6H6-F1
#
_cell.length_a   1.000
_cell.length_b   1.000
_cell.length_c   1.000
_cell.angle_alpha   90.00
_cell.angle_beta   90.00
_cell.angle_gamma   90.00
#
_symmetry.space_group_name_H-M   'P 1'
#
loop_
_entity.id
_entity.type
_entity.pdbx_description
1 polymer ?
#
loop_
_entity_poly.entity_id
_entity_poly.type
_entity_poly.pdbx_seq_one_letter_code
_entity_poly.pdbx_strand_id
1 'polypeptide(L)'
;MSTEDIDDVVIEFVRGARLAAESGFDGVELHASHGYLLAQFISPKTNKRSDEYSLKDALHLLRRIVSSIRAVVPPTFAIVVKLNAADYTDNASGVDDENGYTRATPSGEETRALAHVTEIASWGMIDFIEISGGDDENPKFMEAKSSTPSTRQALFSKFSKRAMSVLPTHAETNPTNLSSSTRPPPLILLTGSLTTYEQFRICLESNHAHLLGIGRLSILCPELPRLLHSTSNLDSFLVDIPSPSFESRFLDRAWRRLDRILGMPRLIGAGLGMAWYVVMMRHMVEDQDGGDLGDVDAAVKMWLWTAPSAKRSIRWVWTRTLISLIVVCFAVAFVVF
;
A
#
# COMPACT_ATOMS: atom_id res chain seq x y z
N MET A 1 8.74 -22.37 7.97
CA MET A 1 7.40 -22.94 7.86
C MET A 1 7.52 -24.35 7.30
N SER A 2 7.06 -25.34 8.07
CA SER A 2 6.81 -26.69 7.58
C SER A 2 5.61 -26.69 6.62
N THR A 3 5.27 -27.85 6.04
CA THR A 3 4.06 -27.97 5.23
C THR A 3 2.80 -27.85 6.09
N GLU A 4 2.84 -28.35 7.32
CA GLU A 4 1.75 -28.22 8.29
C GLU A 4 1.49 -26.75 8.64
N ASP A 5 2.54 -25.94 8.88
CA ASP A 5 2.38 -24.50 9.10
C ASP A 5 1.70 -23.81 7.91
N ILE A 6 2.01 -24.27 6.69
CA ILE A 6 1.43 -23.72 5.45
C ILE A 6 -0.05 -24.12 5.34
N ASP A 7 -0.39 -25.36 5.70
CA ASP A 7 -1.77 -25.84 5.74
C ASP A 7 -2.61 -25.00 6.72
N ASP A 8 -2.09 -24.74 7.91
CA ASP A 8 -2.73 -23.89 8.91
C ASP A 8 -2.95 -22.46 8.39
N VAL A 9 -1.96 -21.89 7.69
CA VAL A 9 -2.11 -20.58 7.04
C VAL A 9 -3.24 -20.60 6.01
N VAL A 10 -3.34 -21.62 5.16
CA VAL A 10 -4.43 -21.73 4.18
C VAL A 10 -5.78 -21.78 4.90
N ILE A 11 -5.90 -22.56 5.98
CA ILE A 11 -7.12 -22.66 6.78
C ILE A 11 -7.54 -21.29 7.33
N GLU A 12 -6.60 -20.52 7.88
CA GLU A 12 -6.90 -19.21 8.46
C GLU A 12 -7.30 -18.17 7.40
N PHE A 13 -6.67 -18.18 6.20
CA PHE A 13 -7.13 -17.35 5.08
C PHE A 13 -8.56 -17.69 4.65
N VAL A 14 -8.87 -18.97 4.52
CA VAL A 14 -10.22 -19.46 4.14
C VAL A 14 -11.25 -19.07 5.19
N ARG A 15 -10.91 -19.24 6.47
CA ARG A 15 -11.76 -18.85 7.58
C ARG A 15 -12.05 -17.35 7.56
N GLY A 16 -11.04 -16.51 7.35
CA GLY A 16 -11.18 -15.05 7.26
C GLY A 16 -12.11 -14.64 6.13
N ALA A 17 -11.93 -15.19 4.93
CA ALA A 17 -12.77 -14.89 3.78
C ALA A 17 -14.21 -15.37 3.95
N ARG A 18 -14.42 -16.55 4.55
CA ARG A 18 -15.75 -17.03 4.88
C ARG A 18 -16.46 -16.13 5.88
N LEU A 19 -15.77 -15.71 6.94
CA LEU A 19 -16.32 -14.78 7.93
C LEU A 19 -16.67 -13.42 7.30
N ALA A 20 -15.84 -12.91 6.38
CA ALA A 20 -16.14 -11.69 5.65
C ALA A 20 -17.43 -11.84 4.81
N ALA A 21 -17.57 -12.95 4.08
CA ALA A 21 -18.79 -13.24 3.32
C ALA A 21 -20.03 -13.37 4.22
N GLU A 22 -19.92 -14.13 5.32
CA GLU A 22 -21.00 -14.30 6.32
C GLU A 22 -21.38 -12.97 7.00
N SER A 23 -20.43 -12.02 7.10
CA SER A 23 -20.65 -10.68 7.68
C SER A 23 -21.21 -9.66 6.67
N GLY A 24 -21.39 -10.03 5.41
CA GLY A 24 -21.96 -9.17 4.38
C GLY A 24 -20.98 -8.26 3.64
N PHE A 25 -19.67 -8.54 3.70
CA PHE A 25 -18.72 -7.89 2.78
C PHE A 25 -18.95 -8.37 1.35
N ASP A 26 -18.68 -7.50 0.38
CA ASP A 26 -18.78 -7.87 -1.04
C ASP A 26 -17.59 -8.71 -1.54
N GLY A 27 -16.47 -8.71 -0.81
CA GLY A 27 -15.27 -9.44 -1.21
C GLY A 27 -14.11 -9.35 -0.21
N VAL A 28 -12.97 -9.94 -0.60
CA VAL A 28 -11.69 -9.83 0.11
C VAL A 28 -10.54 -9.49 -0.83
N GLU A 29 -9.51 -8.86 -0.27
CA GLU A 29 -8.22 -8.65 -0.94
C GLU A 29 -7.14 -9.50 -0.28
N LEU A 30 -6.46 -10.32 -1.09
CA LEU A 30 -5.31 -11.11 -0.69
C LEU A 30 -4.04 -10.28 -0.87
N HIS A 31 -3.38 -10.03 0.25
CA HIS A 31 -2.21 -9.17 0.28
C HIS A 31 -0.92 -9.95 -0.07
N ALA A 32 -0.54 -9.92 -1.34
CA ALA A 32 0.68 -10.52 -1.88
C ALA A 32 1.72 -9.47 -2.32
N SER A 33 1.90 -8.46 -1.48
CA SER A 33 2.82 -7.35 -1.72
C SER A 33 3.58 -6.96 -0.44
N HIS A 34 4.51 -6.02 -0.55
CA HIS A 34 5.18 -5.33 0.57
C HIS A 34 5.95 -6.27 1.52
N GLY A 35 6.44 -7.41 1.03
CA GLY A 35 7.24 -8.32 1.86
C GLY A 35 6.46 -9.12 2.90
N TYR A 36 5.12 -9.05 2.90
CA TYR A 36 4.30 -9.91 3.74
C TYR A 36 4.36 -11.37 3.25
N LEU A 37 3.76 -12.27 4.04
CA LEU A 37 3.88 -13.72 3.87
C LEU A 37 3.73 -14.20 2.41
N LEU A 38 2.66 -13.80 1.71
CA LEU A 38 2.43 -14.25 0.33
C LEU A 38 3.49 -13.68 -0.63
N ALA A 39 3.91 -12.43 -0.44
CA ALA A 39 5.01 -11.85 -1.21
C ALA A 39 6.34 -12.59 -0.96
N GLN A 40 6.56 -13.09 0.25
CA GLN A 40 7.76 -13.87 0.57
C GLN A 40 7.83 -15.21 -0.17
N PHE A 41 6.68 -15.87 -0.41
CA PHE A 41 6.63 -17.09 -1.22
C PHE A 41 6.85 -16.81 -2.71
N ILE A 42 6.42 -15.65 -3.21
CA ILE A 42 6.54 -15.28 -4.62
C ILE A 42 7.95 -14.77 -4.95
N SER A 43 8.58 -14.06 -4.00
CA SER A 43 9.82 -13.34 -4.25
C SER A 43 11.04 -14.27 -4.25
N PRO A 44 11.92 -14.20 -5.26
CA PRO A 44 13.17 -14.94 -5.25
C PRO A 44 14.16 -14.43 -4.20
N LYS A 45 13.93 -13.24 -3.62
CA LYS A 45 14.79 -12.69 -2.56
C LYS A 45 14.67 -13.51 -1.27
N THR A 46 13.44 -13.90 -0.94
CA THR A 46 13.07 -14.51 0.35
C THR A 46 12.75 -16.01 0.21
N ASN A 47 12.13 -16.46 -0.89
CA ASN A 47 11.86 -17.88 -1.11
C ASN A 47 13.11 -18.62 -1.63
N LYS A 48 13.72 -19.42 -0.75
CA LYS A 48 14.84 -20.33 -1.06
C LYS A 48 14.46 -21.81 -0.95
N ARG A 49 13.16 -22.13 -0.96
CA ARG A 49 12.68 -23.51 -0.81
C ARG A 49 13.01 -24.37 -2.04
N SER A 50 13.04 -25.68 -1.83
CA SER A 50 13.31 -26.69 -2.86
C SER A 50 12.16 -27.70 -3.02
N ASP A 51 11.03 -27.48 -2.34
CA ASP A 51 9.84 -28.31 -2.37
C ASP A 51 8.77 -27.76 -3.33
N GLU A 52 7.51 -28.21 -3.19
CA GLU A 52 6.38 -27.78 -4.02
C GLU A 52 6.06 -26.28 -3.89
N TYR A 53 6.52 -25.62 -2.83
CA TYR A 53 6.40 -24.18 -2.62
C TYR A 53 7.65 -23.41 -3.05
N SER A 54 8.53 -24.03 -3.85
CA SER A 54 9.70 -23.37 -4.44
C SER A 54 9.33 -22.43 -5.59
N LEU A 55 10.30 -21.65 -6.06
CA LEU A 55 10.13 -20.73 -7.19
C LEU A 55 9.77 -21.39 -8.53
N LYS A 56 9.80 -22.73 -8.63
CA LYS A 56 9.28 -23.46 -9.80
C LYS A 56 7.78 -23.26 -9.98
N ASP A 57 7.06 -23.09 -8.88
CA ASP A 57 5.63 -22.78 -8.83
C ASP A 57 5.42 -21.69 -7.76
N ALA A 58 5.99 -20.50 -8.00
CA ALA A 58 6.03 -19.41 -7.02
C ALA A 58 4.64 -18.97 -6.55
N LEU A 59 3.59 -19.22 -7.35
CA LEU A 59 2.20 -18.89 -7.05
C LEU A 59 1.43 -20.05 -6.41
N HIS A 60 2.08 -21.19 -6.11
CA HIS A 60 1.41 -22.39 -5.60
C HIS A 60 0.55 -22.10 -4.36
N LEU A 61 1.14 -21.46 -3.34
CA LEU A 61 0.43 -21.12 -2.11
C LEU A 61 -0.74 -20.17 -2.37
N LEU A 62 -0.52 -19.12 -3.17
CA LEU A 62 -1.58 -18.16 -3.50
C LEU A 62 -2.74 -18.85 -4.24
N ARG A 63 -2.44 -19.67 -5.24
CA ARG A 63 -3.45 -20.44 -5.98
C ARG A 63 -4.23 -21.36 -5.05
N ARG A 64 -3.55 -22.04 -4.13
CA ARG A 64 -4.19 -22.92 -3.14
C ARG A 64 -5.14 -22.15 -2.22
N ILE A 65 -4.75 -20.97 -1.74
CA ILE A 65 -5.61 -20.08 -0.94
C ILE A 65 -6.83 -19.63 -1.75
N VAL A 66 -6.62 -19.12 -2.96
CA VAL A 66 -7.69 -18.62 -3.84
C VAL A 66 -8.72 -19.72 -4.15
N SER A 67 -8.27 -20.90 -4.57
CA SER A 67 -9.15 -22.05 -4.83
C SER A 67 -9.96 -22.44 -3.60
N SER A 68 -9.33 -22.46 -2.42
CA SER A 68 -9.98 -22.85 -1.17
C SER A 68 -11.00 -21.82 -0.71
N ILE A 69 -10.72 -20.52 -0.88
CA ILE A 69 -11.69 -19.45 -0.61
C ILE A 69 -12.87 -19.58 -1.57
N ARG A 70 -12.61 -19.76 -2.88
CA ARG A 70 -13.66 -19.89 -3.89
C ARG A 70 -14.62 -21.03 -3.64
N ALA A 71 -14.15 -22.12 -3.01
CA ALA A 71 -14.99 -23.25 -2.65
C ALA A 71 -15.99 -22.97 -1.52
N VAL A 72 -15.78 -21.92 -0.70
CA VAL A 72 -16.59 -21.66 0.51
C VAL A 72 -17.35 -20.34 0.49
N VAL A 73 -17.09 -19.45 -0.47
CA VAL A 73 -17.78 -18.16 -0.60
C VAL A 73 -18.76 -18.15 -1.79
N PRO A 74 -19.79 -17.30 -1.78
CA PRO A 74 -20.71 -17.17 -2.91
C PRO A 74 -19.98 -16.82 -4.24
N PRO A 75 -20.50 -17.25 -5.41
CA PRO A 75 -19.90 -16.91 -6.70
C PRO A 75 -19.77 -15.40 -6.95
N THR A 76 -20.67 -14.60 -6.38
CA THR A 76 -20.70 -13.13 -6.48
C THR A 76 -19.70 -12.41 -5.57
N PHE A 77 -19.11 -13.12 -4.61
CA PHE A 77 -18.15 -12.53 -3.67
C PHE A 77 -16.84 -12.24 -4.39
N ALA A 78 -16.32 -11.02 -4.36
CA ALA A 78 -15.10 -10.65 -5.07
C ALA A 78 -13.83 -11.15 -4.36
N ILE A 79 -12.83 -11.57 -5.14
CA ILE A 79 -11.46 -11.83 -4.65
C ILE A 79 -10.51 -10.95 -5.46
N VAL A 80 -9.78 -10.12 -4.74
CA VAL A 80 -8.72 -9.26 -5.25
C VAL A 80 -7.38 -9.85 -4.85
N VAL A 81 -6.37 -9.72 -5.71
CA VAL A 81 -4.97 -10.01 -5.35
C VAL A 81 -4.16 -8.73 -5.50
N LYS A 82 -3.48 -8.33 -4.44
CA LYS A 82 -2.56 -7.18 -4.45
C LYS A 82 -1.13 -7.66 -4.69
N LEU A 83 -0.48 -7.13 -5.74
CA LEU A 83 0.90 -7.43 -6.12
C LEU A 83 1.78 -6.19 -5.98
N ASN A 84 3.05 -6.40 -5.64
CA ASN A 84 4.02 -5.31 -5.52
C ASN A 84 4.77 -5.07 -6.83
N ALA A 85 4.57 -3.95 -7.51
CA ALA A 85 5.38 -3.60 -8.69
C ALA A 85 6.86 -3.34 -8.34
N ALA A 86 7.15 -2.87 -7.11
CA ALA A 86 8.48 -2.46 -6.68
C ALA A 86 9.46 -3.64 -6.48
N ASP A 87 8.93 -4.84 -6.23
CA ASP A 87 9.75 -6.05 -6.10
C ASP A 87 10.42 -6.48 -7.40
N TYR A 88 9.95 -5.92 -8.52
CA TYR A 88 10.29 -6.36 -9.87
C TYR A 88 10.97 -5.26 -10.70
N THR A 89 11.37 -4.18 -10.04
CA THR A 89 12.18 -3.11 -10.60
C THR A 89 13.61 -3.32 -10.12
N ASP A 90 14.54 -3.56 -11.05
CA ASP A 90 15.94 -3.87 -10.76
C ASP A 90 16.54 -2.88 -9.74
N ASN A 91 16.67 -3.29 -8.47
CA ASN A 91 17.31 -2.50 -7.41
C ASN A 91 18.85 -2.50 -7.51
N ALA A 92 19.45 -2.54 -8.71
CA ALA A 92 20.90 -2.74 -8.84
C ALA A 92 21.56 -2.36 -10.18
N SER A 93 21.01 -1.47 -10.98
CA SER A 93 21.87 -0.73 -11.92
C SER A 93 21.40 0.70 -12.00
N GLY A 94 22.14 1.59 -11.34
CA GLY A 94 22.01 3.03 -11.46
C GLY A 94 22.38 3.48 -12.86
N VAL A 95 21.53 3.14 -13.82
CA VAL A 95 21.44 3.77 -15.13
C VAL A 95 19.95 3.97 -15.37
N ASP A 96 19.36 4.85 -14.54
CA ASP A 96 18.44 5.80 -15.12
C ASP A 96 19.30 6.58 -16.11
N ASP A 97 19.11 6.36 -17.42
CA ASP A 97 19.55 7.37 -18.39
C ASP A 97 18.99 8.70 -17.87
N GLU A 98 19.84 9.73 -17.75
CA GLU A 98 19.54 11.06 -17.20
C GLU A 98 18.31 11.75 -17.83
N ASN A 99 17.69 11.13 -18.83
CA ASN A 99 16.56 11.61 -19.60
C ASN A 99 15.21 10.90 -19.30
N GLY A 100 15.13 9.95 -18.36
CA GLY A 100 13.86 9.35 -17.95
C GLY A 100 13.11 8.60 -19.08
N TYR A 101 13.82 8.20 -20.14
CA TYR A 101 13.22 7.49 -21.27
C TYR A 101 13.19 5.97 -21.04
N THR A 102 12.01 5.42 -21.34
CA THR A 102 11.63 4.01 -21.34
C THR A 102 12.69 3.06 -21.89
N ARG A 103 13.18 2.13 -21.06
CA ARG A 103 13.68 0.85 -21.56
C ARG A 103 12.53 0.13 -22.27
N ALA A 104 12.68 -0.06 -23.58
CA ALA A 104 11.66 -0.67 -24.46
C ALA A 104 11.36 -2.12 -24.04
N THR A 105 12.39 -2.86 -23.62
CA THR A 105 12.30 -4.24 -23.15
C THR A 105 12.12 -4.30 -21.62
N PRO A 106 11.20 -5.13 -21.10
CA PRO A 106 11.10 -5.40 -19.67
C PRO A 106 12.39 -6.03 -19.11
N SER A 107 12.71 -5.81 -17.84
CA SER A 107 13.78 -6.58 -17.17
C SER A 107 13.36 -8.04 -16.98
N GLY A 108 14.30 -8.91 -16.60
CA GLY A 108 13.99 -10.30 -16.29
C GLY A 108 13.03 -10.45 -15.10
N GLU A 109 13.09 -9.53 -14.13
CA GLU A 109 12.18 -9.50 -12.99
C GLU A 109 10.79 -8.99 -13.38
N GLU A 110 10.73 -7.93 -14.18
CA GLU A 110 9.47 -7.39 -14.70
C GLU A 110 8.74 -8.41 -15.59
N THR A 111 9.47 -9.15 -16.44
CA THR A 111 8.91 -10.23 -17.26
C THR A 111 8.28 -11.32 -16.39
N ARG A 112 8.94 -11.71 -15.30
CA ARG A 112 8.41 -12.69 -14.34
C ARG A 112 7.14 -12.19 -13.67
N ALA A 113 7.10 -10.92 -13.28
CA ALA A 113 5.92 -10.32 -12.68
C ALA A 113 4.73 -10.27 -13.64
N LEU A 114 4.95 -9.91 -14.91
CA LEU A 114 3.91 -9.96 -15.93
C LEU A 114 3.42 -11.40 -16.16
N ALA A 115 4.33 -12.39 -16.14
CA ALA A 115 3.95 -13.80 -16.20
C ALA A 115 3.08 -14.21 -15.01
N HIS A 116 3.35 -13.70 -13.80
CA HIS A 116 2.46 -13.92 -12.65
C HIS A 116 1.09 -13.28 -12.84
N VAL A 117 0.99 -12.07 -13.40
CA VAL A 117 -0.30 -11.43 -13.73
C VAL A 117 -1.09 -12.31 -14.70
N THR A 118 -0.48 -12.80 -15.78
CA THR A 118 -1.12 -13.68 -16.76
C THR A 118 -1.52 -15.02 -16.13
N GLU A 119 -0.66 -15.63 -15.30
CA GLU A 119 -0.97 -16.88 -14.62
C GLU A 119 -2.16 -16.71 -13.65
N ILE A 120 -2.15 -15.67 -12.82
CA ILE A 120 -3.24 -15.36 -11.89
C ILE A 120 -4.55 -15.16 -12.64
N ALA A 121 -4.53 -14.43 -13.76
CA ALA A 121 -5.70 -14.24 -14.61
C ALA A 121 -6.20 -15.56 -15.22
N SER A 122 -5.29 -16.46 -15.61
CA SER A 122 -5.66 -17.75 -16.21
C SER A 122 -6.45 -18.67 -15.27
N TRP A 123 -6.40 -18.43 -13.96
CA TRP A 123 -7.14 -19.21 -12.99
C TRP A 123 -8.65 -19.03 -13.08
N GLY A 124 -9.13 -17.90 -13.64
CA GLY A 124 -10.56 -17.59 -13.73
C GLY A 124 -11.26 -17.46 -12.38
N MET A 125 -10.50 -17.18 -11.31
CA MET A 125 -10.98 -17.10 -9.92
C MET A 125 -10.82 -15.72 -9.27
N ILE A 126 -10.10 -14.82 -9.94
CA ILE A 126 -9.75 -13.48 -9.46
C ILE A 126 -10.54 -12.44 -10.23
N ASP A 127 -11.11 -11.49 -9.51
CA ASP A 127 -11.95 -10.43 -10.08
C ASP A 127 -11.14 -9.14 -10.30
N PHE A 128 -10.15 -8.88 -9.44
CA PHE A 128 -9.25 -7.73 -9.57
C PHE A 128 -7.79 -8.10 -9.25
N ILE A 129 -6.86 -7.51 -9.98
CA ILE A 129 -5.44 -7.49 -9.63
C ILE A 129 -5.06 -6.06 -9.29
N GLU A 130 -4.73 -5.82 -8.03
CA GLU A 130 -4.21 -4.53 -7.61
C GLU A 130 -2.70 -4.48 -7.78
N ILE A 131 -2.23 -3.43 -8.43
CA ILE A 131 -0.82 -3.11 -8.61
C ILE A 131 -0.47 -1.99 -7.63
N SER A 132 0.34 -2.33 -6.64
CA SER A 132 0.84 -1.40 -5.63
C SER A 132 2.32 -1.10 -5.83
N GLY A 133 2.71 0.12 -5.52
CA GLY A 133 4.12 0.52 -5.48
C GLY A 133 4.63 0.79 -4.08
N GLY A 134 5.42 -0.13 -3.52
CA GLY A 134 6.06 0.06 -2.21
C GLY A 134 6.76 -1.21 -1.75
N ASP A 135 8.01 -1.11 -1.30
CA ASP A 135 8.71 -2.21 -0.64
C ASP A 135 8.99 -1.80 0.81
N ASP A 136 8.23 -2.35 1.76
CA ASP A 136 8.45 -2.13 3.19
C ASP A 136 9.74 -2.82 3.69
N GLU A 137 10.30 -3.77 2.91
CA GLU A 137 11.53 -4.49 3.25
C GLU A 137 12.80 -3.68 2.93
N ASN A 138 12.70 -2.68 2.05
CA ASN A 138 13.85 -1.86 1.66
C ASN A 138 13.73 -0.45 2.27
N PRO A 139 14.53 -0.11 3.31
CA PRO A 139 14.58 1.24 3.85
C PRO A 139 14.88 2.27 2.78
N LYS A 140 15.58 1.90 1.69
CA LYS A 140 15.83 2.80 0.55
C LYS A 140 14.58 3.12 -0.26
N PHE A 141 13.50 2.35 -0.21
CA PHE A 141 12.24 2.72 -0.85
C PHE A 141 11.53 3.84 -0.06
N MET A 142 11.67 3.83 1.27
CA MET A 142 11.27 4.91 2.17
C MET A 142 12.30 6.07 2.26
N GLU A 143 13.59 5.79 2.08
CA GLU A 143 14.72 6.72 2.17
C GLU A 143 15.22 7.22 0.81
N ALA A 144 14.64 6.78 -0.32
CA ALA A 144 15.09 7.13 -1.67
C ALA A 144 15.00 8.64 -1.88
N LYS A 145 16.13 9.27 -1.58
CA LYS A 145 16.54 10.63 -1.91
C LYS A 145 16.70 10.86 -3.42
N SER A 146 16.29 9.93 -4.29
CA SER A 146 16.61 9.96 -5.73
C SER A 146 15.42 9.81 -6.67
N SER A 147 14.18 9.70 -6.20
CA SER A 147 12.99 9.75 -7.07
C SER A 147 11.95 10.71 -6.51
N THR A 148 11.59 11.72 -7.29
CA THR A 148 10.42 12.57 -7.00
C THR A 148 9.17 11.69 -6.96
N PRO A 149 8.10 12.08 -6.23
CA PRO A 149 6.82 11.36 -6.23
C PRO A 149 6.33 11.02 -7.65
N SER A 150 6.62 11.88 -8.63
CA SER A 150 6.34 11.69 -10.06
C SER A 150 7.08 10.50 -10.68
N THR A 151 8.35 10.26 -10.35
CA THR A 151 9.14 9.14 -10.91
C THR A 151 8.67 7.79 -10.39
N ARG A 152 8.31 7.70 -9.09
CA ARG A 152 7.72 6.47 -8.54
C ARG A 152 6.37 6.14 -9.19
N GLN A 153 5.50 7.15 -9.31
CA GLN A 153 4.21 7.01 -9.95
C GLN A 153 4.33 6.59 -11.43
N ALA A 154 5.25 7.21 -12.17
CA ALA A 154 5.52 6.87 -13.57
C ALA A 154 5.93 5.39 -13.73
N LEU A 155 6.72 4.87 -12.78
CA LEU A 155 7.15 3.48 -12.79
C LEU A 155 5.97 2.50 -12.58
N PHE A 156 5.08 2.76 -11.62
CA PHE A 156 3.92 1.90 -11.37
C PHE A 156 2.92 1.97 -12.51
N SER A 157 2.70 3.17 -13.05
CA SER A 157 1.85 3.39 -14.20
C SER A 157 2.36 2.64 -15.44
N LYS A 158 3.69 2.56 -15.64
CA LYS A 158 4.30 1.79 -16.73
C LYS A 158 4.05 0.30 -16.58
N PHE A 159 4.30 -0.26 -15.39
CA PHE A 159 4.04 -1.68 -15.13
C PHE A 159 2.55 -2.01 -15.28
N SER A 160 1.69 -1.17 -14.72
CA SER A 160 0.23 -1.32 -14.83
C SER A 160 -0.25 -1.30 -16.27
N LYS A 161 0.26 -0.38 -17.09
CA LYS A 161 -0.01 -0.36 -18.53
C LYS A 161 0.43 -1.64 -19.24
N ARG A 162 1.58 -2.21 -18.86
CA ARG A 162 2.06 -3.49 -19.41
C ARG A 162 1.19 -4.65 -18.94
N ALA A 163 0.79 -4.67 -17.66
CA ALA A 163 -0.15 -5.65 -17.11
C ALA A 163 -1.48 -5.63 -17.88
N MET A 164 -2.03 -4.44 -18.16
CA MET A 164 -3.21 -4.27 -19.01
C MET A 164 -3.02 -4.89 -20.39
N SER A 165 -1.84 -4.73 -21.00
CA SER A 165 -1.57 -5.23 -22.36
C SER A 165 -1.35 -6.74 -22.47
N VAL A 166 -1.03 -7.43 -21.37
CA VAL A 166 -0.83 -8.89 -21.36
C VAL A 166 -2.08 -9.65 -20.94
N LEU A 167 -3.11 -8.95 -20.47
CA LEU A 167 -4.41 -9.54 -20.16
C LEU A 167 -5.30 -9.59 -21.42
N PRO A 168 -6.15 -10.63 -21.57
CA PRO A 168 -7.12 -10.68 -22.66
C PRO A 168 -8.04 -9.47 -22.62
N THR A 169 -8.36 -8.90 -23.78
CA THR A 169 -9.28 -7.75 -23.84
C THR A 169 -10.71 -8.22 -23.54
N HIS A 170 -11.48 -7.48 -22.74
CA HIS A 170 -12.92 -7.75 -22.53
C HIS A 170 -13.73 -7.76 -23.85
N ALA A 171 -13.22 -7.14 -24.92
CA ALA A 171 -13.82 -7.15 -26.24
C ALA A 171 -13.60 -8.47 -27.02
N GLU A 172 -12.57 -9.25 -26.67
CA GLU A 172 -12.27 -10.53 -27.33
C GLU A 172 -13.10 -11.69 -26.75
N THR A 173 -13.72 -11.49 -25.59
CA THR A 173 -14.75 -12.39 -25.05
C THR A 173 -16.07 -12.13 -25.74
N ASN A 174 -16.20 -12.57 -27.00
CA ASN A 174 -17.46 -12.56 -27.75
C ASN A 174 -18.51 -13.38 -26.98
N PRO A 175 -19.64 -12.78 -26.52
CA PRO A 175 -20.63 -13.47 -25.70
C PRO A 175 -21.36 -14.61 -26.41
N THR A 176 -21.20 -14.74 -27.74
CA THR A 176 -21.86 -15.77 -28.55
C THR A 176 -21.13 -17.11 -28.62
N ASN A 177 -19.84 -17.16 -28.24
CA ASN A 177 -19.04 -18.40 -28.19
C ASN A 177 -18.55 -18.75 -26.78
N LEU A 178 -18.97 -17.99 -25.78
CA LEU A 178 -18.65 -18.27 -24.39
C LEU A 178 -19.52 -19.44 -23.92
N SER A 179 -18.90 -20.62 -23.78
CA SER A 179 -19.39 -21.61 -22.83
C SER A 179 -19.71 -20.88 -21.52
N SER A 180 -20.85 -21.16 -20.90
CA SER A 180 -21.43 -20.47 -19.73
C SER A 180 -20.58 -20.55 -18.44
N SER A 181 -19.27 -20.83 -18.55
CA SER A 181 -18.37 -21.27 -17.49
C SER A 181 -17.11 -20.39 -17.33
N THR A 182 -16.80 -19.46 -18.22
CA THR A 182 -15.56 -18.64 -18.09
C THR A 182 -15.85 -17.24 -17.58
N ARG A 183 -15.35 -16.91 -16.38
CA ARG A 183 -15.36 -15.54 -15.83
C ARG A 183 -14.57 -14.60 -16.76
N PRO A 184 -14.93 -13.30 -16.81
CA PRO A 184 -14.13 -12.31 -17.54
C PRO A 184 -12.71 -12.20 -16.94
N PRO A 185 -11.74 -11.67 -17.71
CA PRO A 185 -10.40 -11.40 -17.17
C PRO A 185 -10.47 -10.40 -16.00
N PRO A 186 -9.53 -10.48 -15.04
CA PRO A 186 -9.54 -9.60 -13.88
C PRO A 186 -9.29 -8.14 -14.27
N LEU A 187 -9.93 -7.22 -13.55
CA LEU A 187 -9.69 -5.80 -13.72
C LEU A 187 -8.41 -5.37 -12.98
N ILE A 188 -7.61 -4.53 -13.63
CA ILE A 188 -6.44 -3.90 -12.99
C ILE A 188 -6.84 -2.68 -12.16
N LEU A 189 -6.52 -2.73 -10.87
CA LEU A 189 -6.61 -1.61 -9.93
C LEU A 189 -5.20 -1.04 -9.70
N LEU A 190 -4.98 0.25 -9.88
CA LEU A 190 -3.68 0.88 -9.64
C LEU A 190 -3.71 1.74 -8.38
N THR A 191 -2.79 1.46 -7.45
CA THR A 191 -2.64 2.20 -6.20
C THR A 191 -1.20 2.70 -6.04
N GLY A 192 -1.05 3.99 -5.73
CA GLY A 192 0.25 4.55 -5.35
C GLY A 192 0.43 6.02 -5.72
N SER A 193 0.50 6.88 -4.70
CA SER A 193 0.85 8.32 -4.81
C SER A 193 0.08 9.11 -5.87
N LEU A 194 -1.17 8.74 -6.16
CA LEU A 194 -2.09 9.53 -6.98
C LEU A 194 -2.70 10.63 -6.09
N THR A 195 -2.35 11.89 -6.37
CA THR A 195 -2.69 13.04 -5.52
C THR A 195 -3.33 14.20 -6.29
N THR A 196 -3.33 14.18 -7.62
CA THR A 196 -3.94 15.23 -8.45
C THR A 196 -5.01 14.69 -9.39
N TYR A 197 -5.94 15.55 -9.80
CA TYR A 197 -7.00 15.17 -10.72
C TYR A 197 -6.43 14.79 -12.08
N GLU A 198 -5.45 15.55 -12.57
CA GLU A 198 -4.78 15.26 -13.83
C GLU A 198 -4.12 13.87 -13.82
N GLN A 199 -3.56 13.43 -12.69
CA GLN A 199 -3.02 12.07 -12.57
C GLN A 199 -4.11 11.00 -12.67
N PHE A 200 -5.26 11.21 -12.04
CA PHE A 200 -6.39 10.28 -12.14
C PHE A 200 -6.86 10.17 -13.60
N ARG A 201 -7.07 11.33 -14.23
CA ARG A 201 -7.54 11.45 -15.61
C ARG A 201 -6.58 10.77 -16.58
N ILE A 202 -5.29 11.10 -16.53
CA ILE A 202 -4.27 10.48 -17.39
C ILE A 202 -4.25 8.96 -17.21
N CYS A 203 -4.28 8.45 -15.97
CA CYS A 203 -4.21 7.01 -15.73
C CYS A 203 -5.41 6.26 -16.31
N LEU A 204 -6.62 6.81 -16.20
CA LEU A 204 -7.83 6.19 -16.72
C LEU A 204 -7.93 6.35 -18.25
N GLU A 205 -7.79 7.56 -18.78
CA GLU A 205 -7.92 7.82 -20.22
C GLU A 205 -6.82 7.17 -21.05
N SER A 206 -5.60 7.01 -20.49
CA SER A 206 -4.49 6.34 -21.17
C SER A 206 -4.49 4.82 -20.98
N ASN A 207 -5.57 4.24 -20.41
CA ASN A 207 -5.70 2.81 -20.10
C ASN A 207 -4.53 2.25 -19.30
N HIS A 208 -4.04 3.00 -18.31
CA HIS A 208 -3.02 2.48 -17.39
C HIS A 208 -3.62 1.54 -16.36
N ALA A 209 -4.89 1.71 -16.00
CA ALA A 209 -5.65 0.82 -15.12
C ALA A 209 -7.15 0.95 -15.41
N HIS A 210 -7.95 -0.02 -14.95
CA HIS A 210 -9.40 0.06 -15.01
C HIS A 210 -9.98 0.84 -13.81
N LEU A 211 -9.32 0.74 -12.65
CA LEU A 211 -9.69 1.45 -11.43
C LEU A 211 -8.45 2.07 -10.76
N LEU A 212 -8.67 3.07 -9.91
CA LEU A 212 -7.63 3.70 -9.11
C LEU A 212 -7.93 3.53 -7.62
N GLY A 213 -6.92 3.10 -6.85
CA GLY A 213 -6.98 3.05 -5.40
C GLY A 213 -6.39 4.31 -4.76
N ILE A 214 -7.16 4.94 -3.89
CA ILE A 214 -6.80 6.21 -3.24
C ILE A 214 -6.63 6.01 -1.73
N GLY A 215 -5.37 6.00 -1.28
CA GLY A 215 -5.01 5.88 0.14
C GLY A 215 -4.98 7.23 0.86
N ARG A 216 -3.79 7.80 1.10
CA ARG A 216 -3.59 9.03 1.91
C ARG A 216 -4.51 10.21 1.58
N LEU A 217 -4.88 10.39 0.31
CA LEU A 217 -5.79 11.47 -0.08
C LEU A 217 -7.23 11.26 0.42
N SER A 218 -7.71 10.02 0.53
CA SER A 218 -9.06 9.74 1.06
C SER A 218 -9.16 10.05 2.55
N ILE A 219 -8.04 10.00 3.27
CA ILE A 219 -7.95 10.47 4.65
C ILE A 219 -8.20 11.99 4.71
N LEU A 220 -7.59 12.75 3.80
CA LEU A 220 -7.61 14.22 3.82
C LEU A 220 -8.83 14.81 3.11
N CYS A 221 -9.43 14.05 2.21
CA CYS A 221 -10.60 14.44 1.46
C CYS A 221 -11.53 13.20 1.32
N PRO A 222 -12.26 12.84 2.38
CA PRO A 222 -13.20 11.71 2.33
C PRO A 222 -14.31 11.95 1.29
N GLU A 223 -14.61 13.22 1.00
CA GLU A 223 -15.61 13.64 0.02
C GLU A 223 -15.13 13.64 -1.43
N LEU A 224 -13.89 13.22 -1.68
CA LEU A 224 -13.27 13.20 -3.00
C LEU A 224 -14.15 12.56 -4.09
N PRO A 225 -14.81 11.39 -3.88
CA PRO A 225 -15.65 10.79 -4.90
C PRO A 225 -16.82 11.70 -5.34
N ARG A 226 -17.41 12.44 -4.40
CA ARG A 226 -18.50 13.39 -4.71
C ARG A 226 -17.96 14.60 -5.46
N LEU A 227 -16.82 15.13 -5.02
CA LEU A 227 -16.18 16.29 -5.66
C LEU A 227 -15.79 15.99 -7.11
N LEU A 228 -15.22 14.81 -7.37
CA LEU A 228 -14.88 14.32 -8.70
C LEU A 228 -16.09 14.27 -9.64
N HIS A 229 -17.30 14.07 -9.11
CA HIS A 229 -18.53 14.05 -9.89
C HIS A 229 -19.12 15.45 -10.14
N SER A 230 -18.94 16.39 -9.19
CA SER A 230 -19.66 17.67 -9.19
C SER A 230 -18.91 18.84 -9.84
N THR A 231 -17.58 18.78 -9.95
CA THR A 231 -16.75 19.96 -10.23
C THR A 231 -15.81 19.74 -11.40
N SER A 232 -15.75 20.72 -12.31
CA SER A 232 -14.82 20.73 -13.47
C SER A 232 -13.42 21.29 -13.15
N ASN A 233 -13.23 21.91 -11.98
CA ASN A 233 -11.96 22.52 -11.55
C ASN A 233 -11.48 21.94 -10.21
N LEU A 234 -11.09 20.66 -10.21
CA LEU A 234 -10.59 19.99 -8.99
C LEU A 234 -9.16 20.37 -8.63
N ASP A 235 -8.34 20.78 -9.61
CA ASP A 235 -6.93 21.01 -9.37
C ASP A 235 -6.69 22.18 -8.40
N SER A 236 -7.54 23.21 -8.39
CA SER A 236 -7.45 24.27 -7.38
C SER A 236 -7.77 23.78 -5.97
N PHE A 237 -8.68 22.81 -5.82
CA PHE A 237 -9.07 22.27 -4.51
C PHE A 237 -8.04 21.28 -3.97
N LEU A 238 -7.46 20.44 -4.82
CA LEU A 238 -6.46 19.45 -4.41
C LEU A 238 -5.12 20.09 -4.02
N VAL A 239 -4.81 21.28 -4.54
CA VAL A 239 -3.62 22.06 -4.14
C VAL A 239 -3.72 22.56 -2.69
N ASP A 240 -4.93 22.83 -2.20
CA ASP A 240 -5.17 23.34 -0.85
C ASP A 240 -5.23 22.24 0.22
N ILE A 241 -5.11 20.97 -0.18
CA ILE A 241 -5.11 19.85 0.76
C ILE A 241 -3.80 19.88 1.58
N PRO A 242 -3.88 19.94 2.93
CA PRO A 242 -2.71 19.98 3.77
C PRO A 242 -1.79 18.80 3.50
N SER A 243 -0.48 19.03 3.46
CA SER A 243 0.50 17.95 3.32
C SER A 243 1.55 18.06 4.43
N PRO A 244 2.09 16.93 4.89
CA PRO A 244 3.13 16.94 5.91
C PRO A 244 4.34 17.72 5.39
N SER A 245 4.62 18.85 6.04
CA SER A 245 5.75 19.71 5.73
C SER A 245 6.97 19.16 6.45
N PHE A 246 7.72 18.28 5.76
CA PHE A 246 9.01 17.77 6.24
C PHE A 246 10.10 18.86 6.25
N GLU A 247 9.85 20.00 6.87
CA GLU A 247 10.76 21.15 6.85
C GLU A 247 11.98 20.95 7.76
N SER A 248 11.85 20.24 8.89
CA SER A 248 12.98 20.09 9.79
C SER A 248 13.81 18.84 9.51
N ARG A 249 14.58 18.85 8.41
CA ARG A 249 15.69 17.89 8.16
C ARG A 249 16.60 17.70 9.38
N PHE A 250 16.67 18.69 10.27
CA PHE A 250 17.43 18.66 11.51
C PHE A 250 16.81 17.70 12.56
N LEU A 251 15.50 17.81 12.83
CA LEU A 251 14.84 17.00 13.86
C LEU A 251 14.70 15.55 13.44
N ASP A 252 14.47 15.26 12.16
CA ASP A 252 14.42 13.88 11.66
C ASP A 252 15.80 13.19 11.73
N ARG A 253 16.89 13.96 11.59
CA ARG A 253 18.26 13.46 11.85
C ARG A 253 18.54 13.27 13.34
N ALA A 254 18.05 14.17 14.17
CA ALA A 254 18.17 14.05 15.63
C ALA A 254 17.39 12.83 16.14
N TRP A 255 16.17 12.63 15.65
CA TRP A 255 15.32 11.49 15.98
C TRP A 255 15.94 10.16 15.53
N ARG A 256 16.46 10.07 14.30
CA ARG A 256 17.19 8.88 13.83
C ARG A 256 18.48 8.60 14.59
N ARG A 257 19.14 9.62 15.13
CA ARG A 257 20.29 9.44 16.02
C ARG A 257 19.83 8.92 17.39
N LEU A 258 18.75 9.47 17.92
CA LEU A 258 18.15 9.04 19.17
C LEU A 258 17.68 7.58 19.11
N ASP A 259 16.98 7.21 18.03
CA ASP A 259 16.53 5.85 17.71
C ASP A 259 17.68 4.84 17.69
N ARG A 260 18.80 5.23 17.06
CA ARG A 260 20.03 4.41 17.00
C ARG A 260 20.71 4.22 18.35
N ILE A 261 20.61 5.21 19.23
CA ILE A 261 21.20 5.19 20.57
C ILE A 261 20.31 4.42 21.55
N LEU A 262 18.98 4.62 21.47
CA LEU A 262 18.00 4.01 22.36
C LEU A 262 17.63 2.59 21.97
N GLY A 263 17.99 2.15 20.75
CA GLY A 263 17.68 0.81 20.26
C GLY A 263 16.18 0.53 20.20
N MET A 264 15.38 1.56 19.89
CA MET A 264 13.93 1.37 19.76
C MET A 264 13.66 0.36 18.65
N PRO A 265 12.69 -0.55 18.84
CA PRO A 265 12.34 -1.50 17.80
C PRO A 265 11.92 -0.73 16.54
N ARG A 266 12.44 -1.14 15.39
CA ARG A 266 12.04 -0.58 14.09
C ARG A 266 10.57 -0.94 13.85
N LEU A 267 9.66 -0.03 14.21
CA LEU A 267 8.25 -0.16 13.90
C LEU A 267 8.02 0.30 12.46
N ILE A 268 7.64 -0.63 11.59
CA ILE A 268 7.08 -0.32 10.27
C ILE A 268 5.76 0.43 10.49
N GLY A 269 5.60 1.59 9.84
CA GLY A 269 4.40 2.44 9.98
C GLY A 269 4.39 3.43 11.15
N ALA A 270 5.46 3.56 11.95
CA ALA A 270 5.53 4.49 13.08
C ALA A 270 6.36 5.77 12.81
N GLY A 271 6.33 6.27 11.57
CA GLY A 271 7.04 7.49 11.17
C GLY A 271 6.27 8.79 11.46
N LEU A 272 6.98 9.92 11.52
CA LEU A 272 6.41 11.28 11.68
C LEU A 272 5.26 11.56 10.70
N GLY A 273 5.37 11.13 9.44
CA GLY A 273 4.30 11.28 8.46
C GLY A 273 3.02 10.49 8.80
N MET A 274 3.14 9.27 9.34
CA MET A 274 1.97 8.50 9.79
C MET A 274 1.31 9.13 11.00
N ALA A 275 2.11 9.66 11.94
CA ALA A 275 1.61 10.42 13.07
C ALA A 275 0.80 11.64 12.63
N TRP A 276 1.26 12.33 11.58
CA TRP A 276 0.55 13.46 10.99
C TRP A 276 -0.84 13.07 10.45
N TYR A 277 -0.93 12.03 9.61
CA TYR A 277 -2.22 11.55 9.11
C TYR A 277 -3.16 11.08 10.23
N VAL A 278 -2.63 10.42 11.25
CA VAL A 278 -3.42 10.01 12.43
C VAL A 278 -4.02 11.23 13.15
N VAL A 279 -3.26 12.32 13.26
CA VAL A 279 -3.73 13.54 13.92
C VAL A 279 -4.71 14.31 13.03
N MET A 280 -4.54 14.30 11.71
CA MET A 280 -5.52 14.87 10.78
C MET A 280 -6.87 14.15 10.85
N MET A 281 -6.88 12.82 10.87
CA MET A 281 -8.12 12.05 11.10
C MET A 281 -8.81 12.46 12.40
N ARG A 282 -8.04 12.80 13.44
CA ARG A 282 -8.61 13.26 14.72
C ARG A 282 -9.23 14.67 14.61
N HIS A 283 -8.57 15.61 13.95
CA HIS A 283 -9.13 16.95 13.76
C HIS A 283 -10.44 16.91 12.98
N MET A 284 -10.54 16.04 11.96
CA MET A 284 -11.78 15.83 11.21
C MET A 284 -12.93 15.31 12.08
N VAL A 285 -12.66 14.43 13.05
CA VAL A 285 -13.68 13.94 13.97
C VAL A 285 -14.13 15.02 14.96
N GLU A 286 -13.24 15.94 15.32
CA GLU A 286 -13.52 17.03 16.27
C GLU A 286 -14.06 18.31 15.60
N ASP A 287 -14.31 18.27 14.28
CA ASP A 287 -14.75 19.41 13.45
C ASP A 287 -13.84 20.65 13.61
N GLN A 288 -12.55 20.40 13.86
CA GLN A 288 -11.53 21.44 13.92
C GLN A 288 -10.88 21.57 12.55
N ASP A 289 -10.83 22.80 12.03
CA ASP A 289 -10.07 23.09 10.82
C ASP A 289 -8.62 22.63 11.00
N GLY A 290 -8.17 21.75 10.11
CA GLY A 290 -6.80 21.21 10.08
C GLY A 290 -5.76 22.24 9.61
N GLY A 291 -5.85 23.47 10.11
CA GLY A 291 -4.89 24.55 9.84
C GLY A 291 -3.46 24.15 10.19
N ASP A 292 -2.50 24.86 9.58
CA ASP A 292 -1.04 24.65 9.54
C ASP A 292 -0.44 23.78 10.67
N LEU A 293 -0.69 22.47 10.59
CA LEU A 293 -0.21 21.50 11.57
C LEU A 293 1.12 20.96 11.07
N GLY A 294 2.22 21.44 11.65
CA GLY A 294 3.55 20.90 11.35
C GLY A 294 3.72 19.46 11.83
N ASP A 295 4.57 18.68 11.15
CA ASP A 295 4.82 17.25 11.44
C ASP A 295 5.22 16.97 12.90
N VAL A 296 5.99 17.88 13.50
CA VAL A 296 6.48 17.75 14.88
C VAL A 296 5.35 18.00 15.88
N ASP A 297 4.52 19.00 15.63
CA ASP A 297 3.34 19.27 16.45
C ASP A 297 2.37 18.09 16.37
N ALA A 298 2.21 17.50 15.18
CA ALA A 298 1.42 16.28 15.02
C ALA A 298 2.00 15.08 15.79
N ALA A 299 3.31 14.82 15.72
CA ALA A 299 3.90 13.74 16.52
C ALA A 299 3.74 13.98 18.03
N VAL A 300 4.03 15.19 18.51
CA VAL A 300 3.85 15.55 19.92
C VAL A 300 2.39 15.37 20.35
N LYS A 301 1.44 15.89 19.56
CA LYS A 301 0.00 15.70 19.79
C LYS A 301 -0.38 14.23 19.75
N MET A 302 0.18 13.41 18.86
CA MET A 302 -0.11 11.98 18.80
C MET A 302 0.24 11.28 20.12
N TRP A 303 1.46 11.53 20.65
CA TRP A 303 1.98 10.91 21.86
C TRP A 303 1.36 11.46 23.16
N LEU A 304 0.94 12.73 23.17
CA LEU A 304 0.35 13.38 24.34
C LEU A 304 -1.18 13.34 24.34
N TRP A 305 -1.82 12.82 23.30
CA TRP A 305 -3.27 12.76 23.21
C TRP A 305 -3.87 11.73 24.18
N THR A 306 -5.05 12.06 24.68
CA THR A 306 -5.87 11.18 25.52
C THR A 306 -7.31 11.33 25.08
N ALA A 307 -8.01 10.20 24.91
CA ALA A 307 -9.36 10.17 24.33
C ALA A 307 -10.33 11.16 25.04
N PRO A 308 -11.23 11.84 24.30
CA PRO A 308 -12.16 12.84 24.84
C PRO A 308 -13.06 12.31 25.96
N SER A 309 -13.30 10.99 26.02
CA SER A 309 -14.16 10.32 27.00
C SER A 309 -13.50 10.03 28.35
N ALA A 310 -12.20 10.25 28.52
CA ALA A 310 -11.55 10.08 29.81
C ALA A 310 -11.92 11.25 30.73
N LYS A 311 -12.76 11.03 31.76
CA LYS A 311 -13.01 12.05 32.81
C LYS A 311 -11.67 12.54 33.38
N ARG A 312 -11.27 13.77 33.05
CA ARG A 312 -9.97 14.33 33.44
C ARG A 312 -10.08 15.04 34.79
N SER A 313 -9.19 14.70 35.72
CA SER A 313 -8.82 15.60 36.82
C SER A 313 -7.56 16.37 36.44
N ILE A 314 -7.47 17.64 36.84
CA ILE A 314 -6.34 18.51 36.49
C ILE A 314 -5.00 17.92 36.92
N ARG A 315 -4.97 17.19 38.06
CA ARG A 315 -3.81 16.46 38.57
C ARG A 315 -3.25 15.42 37.59
N TRP A 316 -4.11 14.75 36.84
CA TRP A 316 -3.74 13.66 35.93
C TRP A 316 -3.04 14.17 34.65
N VAL A 317 -3.46 15.34 34.15
CA VAL A 317 -2.79 16.02 33.02
C VAL A 317 -1.39 16.45 33.42
N TRP A 318 -1.25 17.13 34.56
CA TRP A 318 0.05 17.60 35.07
C TRP A 318 1.04 16.46 35.32
N THR A 319 0.59 15.30 35.81
CA THR A 319 1.49 14.16 36.05
C THR A 319 2.04 13.59 34.75
N ARG A 320 1.22 13.43 33.71
CA ARG A 320 1.71 12.91 32.41
C ARG A 320 2.60 13.89 31.68
N THR A 321 2.24 15.17 31.66
CA THR A 321 3.10 16.20 31.04
C THR A 321 4.45 16.28 31.73
N LEU A 322 4.48 16.20 33.07
CA LEU A 322 5.72 16.18 33.85
C LEU A 322 6.55 14.91 33.59
N ILE A 323 5.92 13.73 33.52
CA ILE A 323 6.61 12.48 33.20
C ILE A 323 7.19 12.52 31.78
N SER A 324 6.42 12.99 30.78
CA SER A 324 6.90 13.12 29.41
C SER A 324 8.04 14.13 29.30
N LEU A 325 7.97 15.28 29.99
CA LEU A 325 9.07 16.25 30.06
C LEU A 325 10.30 15.67 30.73
N ILE A 326 10.14 14.91 31.83
CA ILE A 326 11.26 14.23 32.50
C ILE A 326 11.89 13.20 31.57
N VAL A 327 11.10 12.39 30.87
CA VAL A 327 11.61 11.39 29.91
C VAL A 327 12.36 12.07 28.76
N VAL A 328 11.83 13.17 28.21
CA VAL A 328 12.50 13.95 27.16
C VAL A 328 13.78 14.60 27.69
N CYS A 329 13.75 15.22 28.87
CA CYS A 329 14.93 15.83 29.49
C CYS A 329 16.01 14.80 29.84
N PHE A 330 15.63 13.61 30.33
CA PHE A 330 16.58 12.51 30.58
C PHE A 330 17.17 11.98 29.27
N ALA A 331 16.36 11.83 28.22
CA ALA A 331 16.84 11.41 26.90
C ALA A 331 17.79 12.44 26.28
N VAL A 332 17.58 13.74 26.51
CA VAL A 332 18.47 14.82 26.05
C VAL A 332 19.75 14.90 26.90
N ALA A 333 19.66 14.75 28.22
CA ALA A 333 20.80 14.81 29.13
C ALA A 333 21.80 13.66 28.91
N PHE A 334 21.31 12.46 28.58
CA PHE A 334 22.16 11.30 28.26
C PHE A 334 22.85 11.38 26.87
N VAL A 335 22.49 12.37 26.05
CA VAL A 335 23.07 12.58 24.71
C VAL A 335 24.15 13.68 24.72
N VAL A 336 24.24 14.45 25.81
CA VAL A 336 25.16 15.59 25.94
C VAL A 336 26.39 15.28 26.83
N PHE A 337 26.43 14.10 27.47
CA PHE A 337 27.59 13.57 28.21
C PHE A 337 27.99 12.20 27.68
#